data_AF-A0A5K1HN74-F1
#
_entry.id   AF-A0A5K1HN74-F1
#
_cell.length_a   1.000
_cell.length_b   1.000
_cell.length_c   1.000
_cell.angle_alpha   90.00
_cell.angle_beta   90.00
_cell.angle_gamma   90.00
#
_symmetry.space_group_name_H-M   'P 1'
#
loop_
_entity.id
_entity.type
_entity.pdbx_description
1 polymer ?
#
loop_
_entity_poly.entity_id
_entity_poly.type
_entity_poly.pdbx_seq_one_letter_code
_entity_poly.pdbx_strand_id
1 'polypeptide(L)' 'PVNSVAYDQQGRLLASCSSDLSVKLWDCTNDYICLRTLFGHNHNVSH' A
#
# COMPACT_ATOMS: atom_id res chain seq x y z
N PRO A 1 12.16 3.60 -9.67
CA PRO A 1 10.73 3.30 -9.49
C PRO A 1 10.54 1.95 -8.77
N VAL A 2 10.29 1.98 -7.46
CA VAL A 2 9.85 0.79 -6.73
C VAL A 2 8.33 0.87 -6.63
N ASN A 3 7.66 -0.02 -7.35
CA ASN A 3 6.23 -0.30 -7.18
C ASN A 3 6.18 -1.68 -6.54
N SER A 4 5.98 -1.73 -5.23
CA SER A 4 5.84 -3.00 -4.52
C SER A 4 4.41 -3.14 -4.02
N VAL A 5 3.88 -4.36 -4.13
CA VAL A 5 2.53 -4.72 -3.71
C VAL A 5 2.61 -5.90 -2.75
N ALA A 6 1.90 -5.81 -1.64
CA ALA A 6 1.85 -6.84 -0.61
C ALA A 6 0.40 -7.19 -0.31
N TYR A 7 0.14 -8.48 -0.08
CA TYR A 7 -1.17 -8.98 0.34
C TYR A 7 -1.12 -9.38 1.81
N ASP A 8 -2.24 -9.19 2.52
CA ASP A 8 -2.46 -9.82 3.82
C ASP A 8 -2.48 -11.36 3.69
N GLN A 9 -2.18 -12.07 4.77
CA GLN A 9 -2.18 -13.54 4.78
C GLN A 9 -3.54 -14.14 4.41
N GLN A 10 -4.64 -13.40 4.60
CA GLN A 10 -5.97 -13.83 4.20
C GLN A 10 -6.41 -13.28 2.84
N GLY A 11 -5.56 -12.52 2.14
CA GLY A 11 -5.84 -11.94 0.81
C GLY A 11 -6.89 -10.83 0.81
N ARG A 12 -7.30 -10.35 1.99
CA ARG A 12 -8.39 -9.37 2.14
C ARG A 12 -7.93 -7.93 1.99
N LEU A 13 -6.68 -7.66 2.35
CA LEU A 13 -6.06 -6.35 2.24
C LEU A 13 -4.90 -6.42 1.25
N LEU A 14 -4.85 -5.44 0.37
CA LEU A 14 -3.75 -5.19 -0.55
C LEU A 14 -3.09 -3.87 -0.15
N ALA A 15 -1.79 -3.88 0.08
CA ALA A 15 -0.98 -2.69 0.23
C ALA A 15 -0.20 -2.45 -1.07
N SER A 16 -0.28 -1.25 -1.63
CA SER A 16 0.60 -0.83 -2.72
C SER A 16 1.45 0.35 -2.27
N CYS A 17 2.76 0.28 -2.51
CA CYS A 17 3.68 1.39 -2.29
C CYS A 17 4.20 1.91 -3.63
N SER A 18 4.17 3.23 -3.77
CA SER A 18 4.59 3.95 -4.97
C SER A 18 5.85 4.75 -4.68
N SER A 19 6.57 5.13 -5.73
CA SER A 19 7.79 5.94 -5.64
C SER A 19 7.52 7.40 -5.24
N ASP A 20 6.25 7.80 -5.21
CA ASP A 20 5.76 9.09 -4.69
C ASP A 20 5.65 9.12 -3.15
N LEU A 21 6.19 8.11 -2.46
CA LEU A 21 6.20 7.99 -0.99
C LEU A 21 4.80 7.80 -0.37
N SER A 22 3.82 7.44 -1.20
CA SER A 22 2.49 7.06 -0.76
C SER A 22 2.35 5.54 -0.67
N VAL A 23 1.68 5.11 0.40
CA VAL A 23 1.22 3.73 0.58
C VAL A 23 -0.29 3.75 0.57
N LYS A 24 -0.90 2.96 -0.31
CA LYS A 24 -2.36 2.81 -0.39
C LYS A 24 -2.73 1.42 0.10
N LEU A 25 -3.74 1.39 0.97
CA LEU A 25 -4.38 0.17 1.45
C LEU A 25 -5.73 0.03 0.75
N TRP A 26 -5.93 -1.14 0.17
CA TRP A 26 -7.09 -1.51 -0.61
C TRP A 26 -7.74 -2.72 0.02
N ASP A 27 -9.07 -2.71 0.09
CA ASP A 27 -9.86 -3.87 0.49
C ASP A 27 -10.24 -4.69 -0.74
N CYS A 28 -9.61 -5.85 -0.89
CA CYS A 28 -9.88 -6.78 -1.99
C CYS A 28 -11.26 -7.43 -1.87
N THR A 29 -11.84 -7.46 -0.67
CA THR A 29 -13.11 -8.15 -0.40
C THR A 29 -14.33 -7.31 -0.71
N ASN A 30 -14.18 -5.99 -0.70
CA ASN A 30 -15.23 -5.03 -1.04
C ASN A 30 -14.80 -4.22 -2.26
N ASP A 31 -14.83 -4.80 -3.46
CA ASP A 31 -14.63 -4.07 -4.73
C ASP A 31 -13.33 -3.25 -4.87
N TYR A 32 -12.22 -3.68 -4.25
CA TYR A 32 -10.95 -2.94 -4.27
C TYR A 32 -11.09 -1.50 -3.72
N ILE A 33 -11.92 -1.30 -2.69
CA ILE A 33 -12.10 0.01 -2.09
C ILE A 33 -10.80 0.46 -1.43
N CYS A 34 -10.34 1.66 -1.77
CA CYS A 34 -9.23 2.32 -1.09
C CYS A 34 -9.66 2.67 0.35
N LEU A 35 -9.22 1.88 1.31
CA LEU A 35 -9.52 2.08 2.73
C LEU A 35 -8.77 3.29 3.28
N ARG A 36 -7.48 3.38 2.96
CA ARG A 36 -6.62 4.48 3.39
C ARG A 36 -5.50 4.73 2.40
N THR A 37 -5.20 6.01 2.20
CA THR A 37 -3.91 6.43 1.65
C THR A 37 -3.07 6.97 2.80
N LEU A 38 -1.99 6.26 3.12
CA LEU A 38 -0.98 6.66 4.08
C LEU A 38 0.10 7.44 3.33
N PHE A 39 0.17 8.73 3.57
CA PHE A 39 1.23 9.61 3.08
C PHE A 39 2.33 9.61 4.14
N GLY A 40 3.17 8.57 4.12
CA GLY A 40 3.96 8.18 5.30
C GLY A 40 5.47 8.31 5.19
N HIS A 41 6.05 8.44 4.00
CA HIS A 41 7.51 8.38 3.88
C HIS A 41 8.12 9.74 3.53
N ASN A 42 8.23 10.67 4.49
CA ASN A 42 9.09 11.87 4.32
C ASN A 42 10.59 11.56 4.53
N HIS A 43 10.93 10.31 4.80
CA HIS A 43 12.30 9.86 4.90
C HIS A 43 12.40 8.46 4.31
N ASN A 44 13.31 8.33 3.35
CA ASN A 44 13.82 7.09 2.81
C ASN A 44 14.11 6.14 3.98
N VAL A 45 13.37 5.05 4.12
CA VAL A 45 13.77 3.95 4.99
C VAL A 45 14.74 3.11 4.17
N SER A 46 15.98 3.58 4.07
CA SER A 46 17.11 2.77 3.65
C SER A 46 17.68 2.05 4.87
N HIS A 47 17.85 0.75 4.69
CA HIS A 47 18.52 -0.17 5.59
C HIS A 47 20.00 0.16 5.77
#